data_AF-A0AAN8NIA5-F1
#
_entry.id   AF-A0AAN8NIA5-F1
#
_cell.length_a   1.000
_cell.length_b   1.000
_cell.length_c   1.000
_cell.angle_alpha   90.00
_cell.angle_beta   90.00
_cell.angle_gamma   90.00
#
_symmetry.space_group_name_H-M   'P 1'
#
loop_
_entity.id
_entity.type
_entity.pdbx_description
1 polymer ?
#
loop_
_entity_poly.entity_id
_entity_poly.type
_entity_poly.pdbx_seq_one_letter_code
_entity_poly.pdbx_strand_id
1 'polypeptide(L)'
;MEFLQLPPRETLPYTSCYCEENIYKLIETHITSTSLKHYTVIFLSNSSKCIPVFSQKIQRHPNNPTIWDYHVILAYHPNHSLEELLQQSKIREEVEEQAFEPAITKSYIYDLDTTIPTFPCPFPTYFAQTFSPPPSSAFEDPLDRVLLQMALSRNIYNRYFRLVPANDYLDHFRSGRDHMKDNEGYWRAEPPVWDVIMGAKATADSFDDYIDFGECESRAEALEDGREYLGIIVGEERLWEVFGGGTRPDVELLDIMTRTVPEELSGEEASATDNSSLVPEVSEASVPLVGVSSLQEPSILG
;
A
#
# COMPACT_ATOMS: atom_id res chain seq x y z
N MET A 1 -11.82 -8.50 -20.20
CA MET A 1 -10.69 -7.54 -20.18
C MET A 1 -9.56 -8.28 -19.49
N GLU A 2 -8.48 -8.60 -20.20
CA GLU A 2 -7.33 -9.27 -19.60
C GLU A 2 -6.75 -8.34 -18.53
N PHE A 3 -6.69 -8.84 -17.29
CA PHE A 3 -5.76 -8.32 -16.31
C PHE A 3 -4.39 -8.47 -16.95
N LEU A 4 -3.80 -7.38 -17.46
CA LEU A 4 -2.41 -7.40 -17.94
C LEU A 4 -1.59 -7.86 -16.74
N GLN A 5 -1.17 -9.12 -16.76
CA GLN A 5 -0.36 -9.68 -15.70
C GLN A 5 0.97 -8.95 -15.77
N LEU A 6 1.11 -7.90 -14.94
CA LEU A 6 2.38 -7.20 -14.81
C LEU A 6 3.45 -8.20 -14.39
N PRO A 7 4.73 -7.95 -14.75
CA PRO A 7 5.82 -8.80 -14.31
C PRO A 7 5.82 -9.00 -12.79
N PRO A 8 6.36 -10.12 -12.28
CA PRO A 8 6.55 -10.32 -10.85
C PRO A 8 7.29 -9.13 -10.21
N ARG A 9 6.94 -8.77 -8.97
CA ARG A 9 7.47 -7.60 -8.25
C ARG A 9 8.99 -7.52 -8.31
N GLU A 10 9.66 -8.66 -8.21
CA GLU A 10 11.12 -8.79 -8.14
C GLU A 10 11.82 -8.50 -9.48
N THR A 11 11.05 -8.45 -10.57
CA THR A 11 11.56 -8.17 -11.92
C THR A 11 11.32 -6.71 -12.35
N LEU A 12 10.55 -5.96 -11.58
CA LEU A 12 10.25 -4.56 -11.86
C LEU A 12 11.47 -3.68 -11.53
N PRO A 13 11.74 -2.63 -12.32
CA PRO A 13 12.78 -1.65 -11.99
C PRO A 13 12.52 -1.04 -10.61
N TYR A 14 13.53 -1.03 -9.76
CA TYR A 14 13.42 -0.57 -8.39
C TYR A 14 14.72 0.03 -7.88
N THR A 15 14.62 1.20 -7.25
CA THR A 15 15.68 1.83 -6.47
C THR A 15 15.08 2.28 -5.13
N SER A 16 15.70 1.87 -4.02
CA SER A 16 15.20 2.23 -2.68
C SER A 16 15.24 3.74 -2.46
N CYS A 17 14.22 4.29 -1.80
CA CYS A 17 14.03 5.74 -1.55
C CYS A 17 13.70 6.59 -2.78
N TYR A 18 13.38 5.98 -3.93
CA TYR A 18 12.89 6.65 -5.14
C TYR A 18 11.55 6.06 -5.58
N CYS A 19 10.59 5.91 -4.64
CA CYS A 19 9.29 5.29 -4.90
C CYS A 19 8.48 6.04 -5.97
N GLU A 20 8.63 7.37 -6.04
CA GLU A 20 8.09 8.22 -7.10
C GLU A 20 8.57 7.80 -8.50
N GLU A 21 9.86 7.49 -8.63
CA GLU A 21 10.43 7.06 -9.91
C GLU A 21 10.10 5.58 -10.20
N ASN A 22 10.10 4.74 -9.17
CA ASN A 22 9.78 3.32 -9.32
C ASN A 22 8.36 3.13 -9.85
N ILE A 23 7.39 3.90 -9.32
CA ILE A 23 6.02 3.91 -9.82
C ILE A 23 5.94 4.50 -11.23
N TYR A 24 6.65 5.60 -11.51
CA TYR A 24 6.70 6.15 -12.86
C TYR A 24 7.18 5.11 -13.89
N LYS A 25 8.28 4.42 -13.60
CA LYS A 25 8.87 3.41 -14.50
C LYS A 25 8.00 2.17 -14.64
N LEU A 26 7.30 1.76 -13.59
CA LEU A 26 6.31 0.69 -13.67
C LEU A 26 5.21 1.05 -14.70
N ILE A 27 4.68 2.27 -14.63
CA ILE A 27 3.62 2.74 -15.54
C ILE A 27 4.17 2.89 -16.96
N GLU A 28 5.28 3.62 -17.12
CA GLU A 28 5.92 3.90 -18.41
C GLU A 28 6.24 2.61 -19.19
N THR A 29 6.73 1.59 -18.50
CA THR A 29 7.24 0.36 -19.14
C THR A 29 6.14 -0.65 -19.42
N HIS A 30 5.13 -0.75 -18.54
CA HIS A 30 4.23 -1.90 -18.54
C HIS A 30 2.75 -1.56 -18.74
N ILE A 31 2.36 -0.29 -18.70
CA ILE A 31 0.96 0.12 -18.83
C ILE A 31 0.74 0.79 -20.18
N THR A 32 -0.18 0.25 -20.97
CA THR A 32 -0.51 0.83 -22.28
C THR A 32 -1.31 2.12 -22.12
N SER A 33 -1.15 3.05 -23.07
CA SER A 33 -1.85 4.33 -23.05
C SER A 33 -3.38 4.20 -22.97
N THR A 34 -3.95 3.14 -23.55
CA THR A 34 -5.39 2.87 -23.48
C THR A 34 -5.88 2.45 -22.09
N SER A 35 -4.96 1.93 -21.26
CA SER A 35 -5.25 1.42 -19.92
C SER A 35 -4.96 2.45 -18.83
N LEU A 36 -4.21 3.52 -19.10
CA LEU A 36 -3.79 4.52 -18.12
C LEU A 36 -4.94 5.11 -17.29
N LYS A 37 -6.13 5.26 -17.88
CA LYS A 37 -7.32 5.77 -17.17
C LYS A 37 -7.76 4.90 -15.99
N HIS A 38 -7.37 3.62 -15.97
CA HIS A 38 -7.67 2.64 -14.92
C HIS A 38 -6.61 2.63 -13.80
N TYR A 39 -5.67 3.58 -13.81
CA TYR A 39 -4.59 3.67 -12.84
C TYR A 39 -4.51 5.06 -12.22
N THR A 40 -4.22 5.08 -10.92
CA THR A 40 -4.06 6.29 -10.11
C THR A 40 -2.77 6.19 -9.33
N VAL A 41 -1.88 7.16 -9.52
CA VAL A 41 -0.68 7.33 -8.70
C VAL A 41 -1.11 8.02 -7.40
N ILE A 42 -0.68 7.46 -6.29
CA ILE A 42 -1.04 7.93 -4.96
C ILE A 42 0.25 8.32 -4.25
N PHE A 43 0.45 9.62 -4.07
CA PHE A 43 1.44 10.13 -3.11
C PHE A 43 0.78 10.15 -1.74
N LEU A 44 1.49 9.70 -0.72
CA LEU A 44 1.04 9.76 0.67
C LEU A 44 2.06 10.49 1.52
N SER A 45 1.59 11.45 2.31
CA SER A 45 2.39 12.23 3.26
C SER A 45 1.43 12.98 4.21
N ASN A 46 1.95 13.97 4.92
CA ASN A 46 1.19 14.95 5.68
C ASN A 46 2.02 16.25 5.84
N SER A 47 1.43 17.28 6.43
CA SER A 47 2.09 18.56 6.68
C SER A 47 3.38 18.45 7.50
N SER A 48 3.49 17.41 8.33
CA SER A 48 4.65 17.14 9.20
C SER A 48 5.71 16.25 8.55
N LYS A 49 5.48 15.73 7.33
CA LYS A 49 6.33 14.72 6.68
C LYS A 49 6.68 13.57 7.61
N CYS A 50 5.67 13.07 8.33
CA CYS A 50 5.81 12.02 9.32
C CYS A 50 4.62 11.08 9.24
N ILE A 51 4.66 10.13 8.31
CA ILE A 51 3.57 9.17 8.12
C ILE A 51 3.99 7.74 8.55
N PRO A 52 3.28 7.11 9.49
CA PRO A 52 3.52 5.74 9.90
C PRO A 52 2.93 4.76 8.88
N VAL A 53 3.75 3.82 8.38
CA VAL A 53 3.38 2.82 7.39
C VAL A 53 3.92 1.45 7.82
N PHE A 54 3.04 0.46 7.94
CA PHE A 54 3.39 -0.92 8.27
C PHE A 54 3.63 -1.77 7.02
N SER A 55 4.17 -2.97 7.21
CA SER A 55 4.43 -3.96 6.15
C SER A 55 5.35 -3.41 5.06
N GLN A 56 6.47 -2.79 5.46
CA GLN A 56 7.45 -2.17 4.55
C GLN A 56 8.81 -2.88 4.61
N LYS A 57 9.53 -2.98 3.49
CA LYS A 57 10.84 -3.66 3.39
C LYS A 57 11.88 -3.11 4.37
N ILE A 58 11.84 -1.81 4.63
CA ILE A 58 12.77 -1.12 5.54
C ILE A 58 12.33 -1.15 7.00
N GLN A 59 11.20 -1.79 7.31
CA GLN A 59 10.66 -1.89 8.65
C GLN A 59 11.60 -2.72 9.54
N ARG A 60 11.95 -2.17 10.71
CA ARG A 60 12.92 -2.80 11.62
C ARG A 60 12.31 -3.80 12.59
N HIS A 61 11.03 -3.65 12.91
CA HIS A 61 10.32 -4.50 13.86
C HIS A 61 8.88 -4.73 13.37
N PRO A 62 8.34 -5.97 13.38
CA PRO A 62 7.02 -6.27 12.80
C PRO A 62 5.88 -5.45 13.42
N ASN A 63 6.00 -5.07 14.70
CA ASN A 63 4.97 -4.34 15.42
C ASN A 63 5.12 -2.82 15.38
N ASN A 64 6.22 -2.30 14.83
CA ASN A 64 6.46 -0.86 14.75
C ASN A 64 6.40 -0.41 13.28
N PRO A 65 5.70 0.69 12.97
CA PRO A 65 5.66 1.18 11.61
C PRO A 65 7.01 1.76 11.19
N THR A 66 7.24 1.80 9.89
CA THR A 66 8.23 2.70 9.28
C THR A 66 7.66 4.11 9.27
N ILE A 67 8.46 5.12 9.61
CA ILE A 67 8.06 6.53 9.48
C ILE A 67 8.66 7.07 8.19
N TRP A 68 7.81 7.38 7.23
CA TRP A 68 8.18 7.99 5.96
C TRP A 68 7.95 9.50 6.00
N ASP A 69 8.76 10.26 5.27
CA ASP A 69 8.49 11.64 4.92
C ASP A 69 7.43 11.74 3.82
N TYR A 70 7.52 10.87 2.81
CA TYR A 70 6.46 10.57 1.86
C TYR A 70 6.63 9.14 1.35
N HIS A 71 5.59 8.59 0.74
CA HIS A 71 5.69 7.36 -0.05
C HIS A 71 4.82 7.48 -1.31
N VAL A 72 5.07 6.64 -2.32
CA VAL A 72 4.32 6.62 -3.58
C VAL A 72 3.93 5.20 -3.94
N ILE A 73 2.64 5.01 -4.20
CA ILE A 73 2.05 3.73 -4.60
C ILE A 73 1.17 3.93 -5.84
N LEU A 74 0.78 2.84 -6.49
CA LEU A 74 -0.09 2.86 -7.65
C LEU A 74 -1.35 2.03 -7.39
N ALA A 75 -2.52 2.64 -7.53
CA ALA A 75 -3.79 1.95 -7.53
C ALA A 75 -4.21 1.58 -8.96
N TYR A 76 -4.69 0.35 -9.13
CA TYR A 76 -5.36 -0.15 -10.32
C TYR A 76 -6.83 -0.41 -9.99
N HIS A 77 -7.73 0.16 -10.78
CA HIS A 77 -9.17 0.03 -10.64
C HIS A 77 -9.77 -0.43 -11.99
N PRO A 78 -10.02 -1.74 -12.15
CA PRO A 78 -10.47 -2.29 -13.41
C PRO A 78 -11.85 -1.72 -13.79
N ASN A 79 -11.98 -1.35 -15.07
CA ASN A 79 -13.21 -0.84 -15.69
C ASN A 79 -13.70 0.52 -15.16
N HIS A 80 -12.92 1.23 -14.35
CA HIS A 80 -13.30 2.55 -13.83
C HIS A 80 -12.22 3.59 -14.15
N SER A 81 -12.59 4.87 -14.22
CA SER A 81 -11.65 5.97 -14.09
C SER A 81 -11.64 6.50 -12.65
N LEU A 82 -10.60 7.26 -12.29
CA LEU A 82 -10.57 7.94 -10.99
C LEU A 82 -11.77 8.88 -10.83
N GLU A 83 -12.13 9.61 -11.88
CA GLU A 83 -13.29 10.50 -11.90
C GLU A 83 -14.59 9.75 -11.61
N GLU A 84 -14.79 8.59 -12.25
CA GLU A 84 -15.97 7.74 -12.03
C GLU A 84 -16.03 7.24 -10.58
N LEU A 85 -14.92 6.81 -9.98
CA LEU A 85 -14.87 6.37 -8.58
C LEU A 85 -15.18 7.51 -7.59
N LEU A 86 -14.65 8.71 -7.86
CA LEU A 86 -14.90 9.90 -7.05
C LEU A 86 -16.37 10.35 -7.10
N GLN A 87 -17.04 10.17 -8.24
CA GLN A 87 -18.47 10.48 -8.36
C GLN A 87 -19.35 9.40 -7.72
N GLN A 88 -19.02 8.11 -7.92
CA GLN A 88 -19.79 7.00 -7.35
C GLN A 88 -19.82 7.02 -5.82
N SER A 89 -18.70 7.36 -5.18
CA SER A 89 -18.62 7.47 -3.72
C SER A 89 -19.55 8.57 -3.17
N LYS A 90 -19.62 9.74 -3.83
CA LYS A 90 -20.53 10.84 -3.42
C LYS A 90 -22.00 10.47 -3.56
N ILE A 91 -22.38 9.79 -4.64
CA ILE A 91 -23.77 9.35 -4.85
C ILE A 91 -24.19 8.34 -3.78
N ARG A 92 -23.29 7.48 -3.31
CA ARG A 92 -23.58 6.52 -2.24
C ARG A 92 -23.85 7.18 -0.89
N GLU A 93 -23.19 8.31 -0.59
CA GLU A 93 -23.48 9.11 0.61
C GLU A 93 -24.91 9.70 0.59
N GLU A 94 -25.46 10.02 -0.60
CA GLU A 94 -26.80 10.62 -0.75
C GLU A 94 -27.95 9.59 -0.73
N VAL A 95 -27.67 8.29 -0.92
CA VAL A 95 -28.68 7.23 -1.07
C VAL A 95 -28.53 6.16 0.01
N GLU A 96 -28.55 6.55 1.28
CA GLU A 96 -28.80 5.61 2.39
C GLU A 96 -30.30 5.52 2.71
N GLU A 97 -31.03 4.65 2.01
CA GLU A 97 -32.25 4.02 2.57
C GLU A 97 -32.66 2.68 1.91
N GLN A 98 -31.93 2.16 0.91
CA GLN A 98 -32.23 0.85 0.33
C GLN A 98 -30.96 0.01 0.15
N ALA A 99 -30.91 -1.09 0.89
CA ALA A 99 -29.83 -2.07 0.91
C ALA A 99 -29.48 -2.58 -0.49
N PHE A 100 -28.46 -2.00 -1.10
CA PHE A 100 -27.67 -2.65 -2.13
C PHE A 100 -26.43 -3.21 -1.45
N GLU A 101 -26.21 -4.52 -1.59
CA GLU A 101 -24.94 -5.16 -1.27
C GLU A 101 -23.79 -4.29 -1.82
N PRO A 102 -22.84 -3.83 -0.99
CA PRO A 102 -21.79 -2.95 -1.45
C PRO A 102 -20.99 -3.71 -2.50
N ALA A 103 -21.07 -3.27 -3.76
CA ALA A 103 -20.15 -3.72 -4.78
C ALA A 103 -18.75 -3.29 -4.33
N ILE A 104 -17.99 -4.22 -3.76
CA ILE A 104 -16.58 -4.06 -3.42
C ILE A 104 -15.89 -3.63 -4.71
N THR A 105 -15.39 -2.40 -4.74
CA THR A 105 -14.54 -1.95 -5.83
C THR A 105 -13.31 -2.83 -5.80
N LYS A 106 -13.09 -3.63 -6.85
CA LYS A 106 -11.94 -4.53 -6.96
C LYS A 106 -10.69 -3.72 -7.32
N SER A 107 -10.28 -2.83 -6.42
CA SER A 107 -9.05 -2.05 -6.60
C SER A 107 -7.86 -2.83 -6.06
N TYR A 108 -6.71 -2.64 -6.68
CA TYR A 108 -5.46 -3.32 -6.33
C TYR A 108 -4.33 -2.30 -6.21
N ILE A 109 -3.41 -2.51 -5.26
CA ILE A 109 -2.27 -1.64 -4.99
C ILE A 109 -0.97 -2.31 -5.43
N TYR A 110 -0.19 -1.58 -6.21
CA TYR A 110 1.21 -1.84 -6.47
C TYR A 110 2.03 -0.94 -5.54
N ASP A 111 2.64 -1.56 -4.54
CA ASP A 111 3.65 -0.96 -3.67
C ASP A 111 4.91 -1.81 -3.79
N LEU A 112 5.98 -1.25 -4.34
CA LEU A 112 7.24 -1.97 -4.52
C LEU A 112 8.01 -2.10 -3.21
N ASP A 113 7.65 -1.36 -2.17
CA ASP A 113 8.26 -1.39 -0.84
C ASP A 113 7.47 -2.24 0.16
N THR A 114 6.32 -2.80 -0.21
CA THR A 114 5.53 -3.64 0.70
C THR A 114 6.15 -5.02 0.93
N THR A 115 6.00 -5.55 2.14
CA THR A 115 6.27 -6.95 2.51
C THR A 115 5.04 -7.84 2.37
N ILE A 116 3.88 -7.29 2.02
CA ILE A 116 2.68 -8.11 1.78
C ILE A 116 2.97 -9.06 0.60
N PRO A 117 2.71 -10.38 0.72
CA PRO A 117 3.09 -11.35 -0.31
C PRO A 117 2.33 -11.18 -1.63
N THR A 118 1.02 -10.88 -1.55
CA THR A 118 0.16 -10.72 -2.74
C THR A 118 0.52 -9.43 -3.48
N PHE A 119 0.93 -9.55 -4.74
CA PHE A 119 1.31 -8.42 -5.59
C PHE A 119 0.69 -8.54 -7.00
N PRO A 120 -0.11 -7.55 -7.45
CA PRO A 120 -0.60 -6.42 -6.65
C PRO A 120 -1.51 -6.88 -5.51
N CYS A 121 -1.54 -6.11 -4.43
CA CYS A 121 -2.33 -6.43 -3.25
C CYS A 121 -3.76 -5.89 -3.40
N PRO A 122 -4.83 -6.66 -3.12
CA PRO A 122 -6.18 -6.10 -3.03
C PRO A 122 -6.23 -4.91 -2.07
N PHE A 123 -6.88 -3.81 -2.47
CA PHE A 123 -6.90 -2.57 -1.69
C PHE A 123 -7.33 -2.76 -0.22
N PRO A 124 -8.42 -3.50 0.10
CA PRO A 124 -8.81 -3.73 1.49
C PRO A 124 -7.71 -4.37 2.33
N THR A 125 -7.00 -5.37 1.75
CA THR A 125 -5.87 -6.04 2.40
C THR A 125 -4.70 -5.10 2.59
N TYR A 126 -4.32 -4.35 1.55
CA TYR A 126 -3.23 -3.40 1.61
C TYR A 126 -3.50 -2.34 2.67
N PHE A 127 -4.68 -1.73 2.65
CA PHE A 127 -5.09 -0.68 3.56
C PHE A 127 -5.05 -1.16 5.02
N ALA A 128 -5.61 -2.34 5.32
CA ALA A 128 -5.61 -2.89 6.67
C ALA A 128 -4.18 -3.15 7.18
N GLN A 129 -3.36 -3.85 6.40
CA GLN A 129 -2.01 -4.28 6.83
C GLN A 129 -0.95 -3.17 6.78
N THR A 130 -1.23 -2.08 6.07
CA THR A 130 -0.28 -0.97 5.86
C THR A 130 -0.61 0.23 6.73
N PHE A 131 -1.89 0.57 6.89
CA PHE A 131 -2.31 1.79 7.60
C PHE A 131 -2.85 1.53 9.01
N SER A 132 -3.04 0.28 9.43
CA SER A 132 -3.44 -0.05 10.80
C SER A 132 -2.34 -0.80 11.55
N PRO A 133 -2.25 -0.64 12.89
CA PRO A 133 -1.40 -1.52 13.70
C PRO A 133 -1.72 -2.98 13.46
N PRO A 134 -0.74 -3.90 13.58
CA PRO A 134 -1.00 -5.31 13.52
C PRO A 134 -2.07 -5.76 14.52
N PRO A 135 -2.67 -6.94 14.32
CA PRO A 135 -3.63 -7.50 15.27
C PRO A 135 -3.02 -7.70 16.66
N SER A 136 -3.84 -7.66 17.72
CA SER A 136 -3.37 -7.83 19.11
C SER A 136 -2.55 -9.11 19.33
N SER A 137 -2.82 -10.16 18.55
CA SER A 137 -2.08 -11.43 18.58
C SER A 137 -0.61 -11.32 18.15
N ALA A 138 -0.20 -10.22 17.52
CA ALA A 138 1.19 -9.95 17.15
C ALA A 138 2.02 -9.38 18.32
N PHE A 139 1.37 -8.98 19.42
CA PHE A 139 2.01 -8.35 20.58
C PHE A 139 2.11 -9.34 21.73
N GLU A 140 3.20 -9.29 22.49
CA GLU A 140 3.35 -10.07 23.73
C GLU A 140 2.37 -9.57 24.80
N ASP A 141 2.27 -8.25 24.97
CA ASP A 141 1.25 -7.59 25.79
C ASP A 141 0.19 -6.93 24.89
N PRO A 142 -1.09 -7.34 24.94
CA PRO A 142 -2.18 -6.67 24.22
C PRO A 142 -2.31 -5.16 24.50
N LEU A 143 -1.82 -4.66 25.65
CA LEU A 143 -1.81 -3.23 25.96
C LEU A 143 -0.84 -2.44 25.06
N ASP A 144 0.24 -3.06 24.56
CA ASP A 144 1.18 -2.40 23.66
C ASP A 144 0.50 -1.97 22.36
N ARG A 145 -0.42 -2.80 21.84
CA ARG A 145 -1.23 -2.43 20.67
C ARG A 145 -2.09 -1.21 20.96
N VAL A 146 -2.73 -1.15 22.13
CA VAL A 146 -3.59 -0.03 22.51
C VAL A 146 -2.76 1.26 22.62
N LEU A 147 -1.59 1.19 23.26
CA LEU A 147 -0.67 2.32 23.39
C LEU A 147 -0.17 2.80 22.02
N LEU A 148 0.18 1.87 21.13
CA LEU A 148 0.58 2.20 19.76
C LEU A 148 -0.57 2.85 19.00
N GLN A 149 -1.78 2.29 19.06
CA GLN A 149 -2.96 2.87 18.43
C GLN A 149 -3.21 4.30 18.92
N MET A 150 -3.14 4.53 20.24
CA MET A 150 -3.28 5.87 20.82
C MET A 150 -2.17 6.83 20.36
N ALA A 151 -0.94 6.34 20.21
CA ALA A 151 0.17 7.15 19.70
C ALA A 151 -0.03 7.54 18.24
N LEU A 152 -0.51 6.61 17.40
CA LEU A 152 -0.75 6.83 15.97
C LEU A 152 -2.03 7.64 15.68
N SER A 153 -2.99 7.67 16.60
CA SER A 153 -4.20 8.50 16.50
C SER A 153 -3.94 9.99 16.76
N ARG A 154 -2.70 10.42 16.93
CA ARG A 154 -2.34 11.84 17.02
C ARG A 154 -2.38 12.46 15.63
N ASN A 155 -2.95 13.67 15.51
CA ASN A 155 -3.10 14.37 14.22
C ASN A 155 -1.79 14.52 13.43
N ILE A 156 -0.63 14.62 14.10
CA ILE A 156 0.69 14.72 13.45
C ILE A 156 1.07 13.48 12.61
N TYR A 157 0.38 12.36 12.81
CA TYR A 157 0.59 11.10 12.10
C TYR A 157 -0.54 10.76 11.14
N ASN A 158 -1.57 11.62 11.04
CA ASN A 158 -2.63 11.43 10.06
C ASN A 158 -2.01 11.36 8.67
N ARG A 159 -2.50 10.42 7.86
CA ARG A 159 -2.05 10.23 6.48
C ARG A 159 -3.03 10.89 5.54
N TYR A 160 -2.49 11.61 4.56
CA TYR A 160 -3.23 12.20 3.47
C TYR A 160 -2.70 11.64 2.15
N PHE A 161 -3.57 11.59 1.15
CA PHE A 161 -3.32 10.90 -0.10
C PHE A 161 -3.63 11.83 -1.26
N ARG A 162 -2.62 12.15 -2.07
CA ARG A 162 -2.81 12.87 -3.32
C ARG A 162 -3.08 11.87 -4.43
N LEU A 163 -4.28 11.91 -4.99
CA LEU A 163 -4.77 11.00 -6.04
C LEU A 163 -4.57 11.64 -7.41
N VAL A 164 -3.61 11.12 -8.17
CA VAL A 164 -3.20 11.64 -9.48
C VAL A 164 -3.56 10.63 -10.58
N PRO A 165 -4.34 10.99 -11.62
CA PRO A 165 -4.51 10.11 -12.77
C PRO A 165 -3.15 9.73 -13.39
N ALA A 166 -2.94 8.45 -13.70
CA ALA A 166 -1.63 7.99 -14.19
C ALA A 166 -1.19 8.69 -15.49
N ASN A 167 -2.13 9.08 -16.35
CA ASN A 167 -1.83 9.90 -17.53
C ASN A 167 -1.22 11.26 -17.16
N ASP A 168 -1.81 11.95 -16.19
CA ASP A 168 -1.36 13.28 -15.79
C ASP A 168 0.00 13.22 -15.10
N TYR A 169 0.23 12.15 -14.32
CA TYR A 169 1.52 11.86 -13.73
C TYR A 169 2.62 11.66 -14.79
N LEU A 170 2.40 10.79 -15.78
CA LEU A 170 3.38 10.57 -16.86
C LEU A 170 3.63 11.84 -17.69
N ASP A 171 2.60 12.65 -17.92
CA ASP A 171 2.72 13.85 -18.73
C ASP A 171 3.47 14.97 -18.01
N HIS A 172 3.23 15.18 -16.70
CA HIS A 172 3.66 16.41 -16.02
C HIS A 172 4.77 16.19 -14.99
N PHE A 173 4.98 14.96 -14.51
CA PHE A 173 5.97 14.72 -13.47
C PHE A 173 7.40 14.93 -13.99
N ARG A 174 8.19 15.67 -13.22
CA ARG A 174 9.63 15.79 -13.35
C ARG A 174 10.25 15.80 -11.95
N SER A 175 11.36 15.06 -11.82
CA SER A 175 12.21 15.08 -10.63
C SER A 175 13.66 15.13 -11.06
N GLY A 176 14.37 16.21 -10.75
CA GLY A 176 15.81 16.34 -10.93
C GLY A 176 16.64 15.57 -9.90
N ARG A 177 15.98 14.90 -8.94
CA ARG A 177 16.57 14.17 -7.80
C ARG A 177 17.33 15.02 -6.80
N ASP A 178 17.22 16.35 -6.87
CA ASP A 178 17.95 17.24 -5.96
C ASP A 178 17.47 17.10 -4.51
N HIS A 179 16.23 16.65 -4.27
CA HIS A 179 15.72 16.31 -2.93
C HIS A 179 16.50 15.18 -2.25
N MET A 180 17.16 14.33 -3.04
CA MET A 180 17.97 13.21 -2.57
C MET A 180 19.44 13.56 -2.38
N LYS A 181 19.83 14.83 -2.57
CA LYS A 181 21.15 15.33 -2.22
C LYS A 181 21.16 15.97 -0.85
N ASP A 182 22.27 15.88 -0.14
CA ASP A 182 22.52 16.67 1.06
C ASP A 182 23.04 18.07 0.73
N ASN A 183 23.34 18.87 1.77
CA ASN A 183 23.84 20.23 1.61
C ASN A 183 25.24 20.32 0.98
N GLU A 184 25.97 19.21 0.94
CA GLU A 184 27.30 19.10 0.33
C GLU A 184 27.20 18.57 -1.12
N GLY A 185 26.00 18.18 -1.55
CA GLY A 185 25.72 17.65 -2.89
C GLY A 185 25.91 16.13 -3.00
N TYR A 186 26.15 15.42 -1.90
CA TYR A 186 26.25 13.96 -1.88
C TYR A 186 24.87 13.31 -1.85
N TRP A 187 24.76 12.13 -2.46
CA TRP A 187 23.53 11.36 -2.49
C TRP A 187 23.22 10.75 -1.12
N ARG A 188 22.01 10.98 -0.61
CA ARG A 188 21.49 10.32 0.60
C ARG A 188 21.20 8.84 0.37
N ALA A 189 20.83 8.51 -0.86
CA ALA A 189 20.71 7.16 -1.39
C ALA A 189 21.13 7.16 -2.86
N GLU A 190 21.83 6.11 -3.30
CA GLU A 190 22.30 5.97 -4.68
C GLU A 190 21.13 6.16 -5.68
N PRO A 191 21.30 7.02 -6.70
CA PRO A 191 20.22 7.33 -7.62
C PRO A 191 19.92 6.15 -8.56
N PRO A 192 18.71 6.09 -9.13
CA PRO A 192 18.37 5.10 -10.13
C PRO A 192 19.27 5.17 -11.36
N VAL A 193 19.49 4.00 -11.99
CA VAL A 193 20.36 3.84 -13.17
C VAL A 193 19.76 4.43 -14.47
N TRP A 194 18.46 4.70 -14.48
CA TRP A 194 17.80 5.32 -15.63
C TRP A 194 17.93 6.84 -15.59
N ASP A 195 17.77 7.46 -16.76
CA ASP A 195 17.80 8.91 -16.92
C ASP A 195 16.74 9.62 -16.05
N VAL A 196 17.03 10.87 -15.72
CA VAL A 196 16.14 11.78 -15.00
C VAL A 196 14.76 11.79 -15.66
N ILE A 197 13.70 11.63 -14.86
CA ILE A 197 12.34 11.63 -15.37
C ILE A 197 11.90 13.04 -15.76
N MET A 198 11.36 13.15 -16.97
CA MET A 198 10.78 14.37 -17.52
C MET A 198 9.57 13.99 -18.37
N GLY A 199 8.38 14.19 -17.82
CA GLY A 199 7.13 14.04 -18.54
C GLY A 199 7.05 14.97 -19.76
N ALA A 200 6.28 14.58 -20.77
CA ALA A 200 6.23 15.28 -22.06
C ALA A 200 5.72 16.73 -21.98
N LYS A 201 4.96 17.05 -20.93
CA LYS A 201 4.41 18.38 -20.62
C LYS A 201 5.09 19.05 -19.42
N ALA A 202 6.09 18.41 -18.82
CA ALA A 202 6.83 18.98 -17.71
C ALA A 202 7.65 20.20 -18.19
N THR A 203 7.48 21.34 -17.52
CA THR A 203 8.18 22.60 -17.86
C THR A 203 9.24 22.98 -16.83
N ALA A 204 9.14 22.45 -15.61
CA ALA A 204 10.04 22.70 -14.49
C ALA A 204 10.07 21.46 -13.56
N ASP A 205 10.92 21.49 -12.54
CA ASP A 205 10.90 20.44 -11.51
C ASP A 205 9.59 20.54 -10.76
N SER A 206 8.91 19.41 -10.62
CA SER A 206 7.57 19.36 -10.03
C SER A 206 7.52 18.47 -8.80
N PHE A 207 8.61 17.80 -8.43
CA PHE A 207 8.61 16.82 -7.33
C PHE A 207 8.01 17.41 -6.05
N ASP A 208 8.45 18.60 -5.66
CA ASP A 208 7.97 19.28 -4.45
C ASP A 208 6.46 19.57 -4.50
N ASP A 209 5.87 19.84 -5.68
CA ASP A 209 4.43 20.07 -5.82
C ASP A 209 3.62 18.79 -5.51
N TYR A 210 4.13 17.61 -5.88
CA TYR A 210 3.46 16.34 -5.62
C TYR A 210 3.51 15.95 -4.14
N ILE A 211 4.60 16.29 -3.45
CA ILE A 211 4.78 16.05 -2.01
C ILE A 211 4.41 17.25 -1.13
N ASP A 212 3.81 18.29 -1.70
CA ASP A 212 3.24 19.39 -0.93
C ASP A 212 1.87 18.99 -0.36
N PHE A 213 1.86 18.75 0.95
CA PHE A 213 0.68 18.47 1.76
C PHE A 213 0.46 19.60 2.78
N GLY A 214 0.93 20.81 2.49
CA GLY A 214 0.65 22.00 3.31
C GLY A 214 -0.86 22.19 3.50
N GLU A 215 -1.28 22.39 4.75
CA GLU A 215 -2.67 22.67 5.15
C GLU A 215 -3.68 21.57 4.77
N CYS A 216 -3.21 20.36 4.45
CA CYS A 216 -4.07 19.24 4.02
C CYS A 216 -5.14 18.87 5.05
N GLU A 217 -4.89 19.13 6.34
CA GLU A 217 -5.85 18.89 7.43
C GLU A 217 -7.10 19.77 7.36
N SER A 218 -7.00 20.91 6.70
CA SER A 218 -8.08 21.90 6.54
C SER A 218 -8.61 22.00 5.12
N ARG A 219 -8.00 21.25 4.19
CA ARG A 219 -8.22 21.40 2.76
C ARG A 219 -9.46 20.63 2.31
N ALA A 220 -10.33 21.31 1.57
CA ALA A 220 -11.45 20.65 0.89
C ALA A 220 -10.95 19.88 -0.34
N GLU A 221 -11.65 18.81 -0.71
CA GLU A 221 -11.42 18.05 -1.94
C GLU A 221 -11.69 18.91 -3.18
N ALA A 222 -10.66 19.61 -3.64
CA ALA A 222 -10.72 20.46 -4.81
C ALA A 222 -9.44 20.36 -5.63
N LEU A 223 -9.62 20.38 -6.95
CA LEU A 223 -8.53 20.59 -7.88
C LEU A 223 -7.98 22.00 -7.70
N GLU A 224 -6.68 22.14 -7.86
CA GLU A 224 -6.02 23.44 -7.86
C GLU A 224 -6.15 24.05 -9.26
N ASP A 225 -6.72 25.26 -9.35
CA ASP A 225 -6.87 25.99 -10.60
C ASP A 225 -5.49 26.19 -11.28
N GLY A 226 -5.36 25.73 -12.52
CA GLY A 226 -4.10 25.74 -13.27
C GLY A 226 -3.06 24.70 -12.84
N ARG A 227 -3.37 23.84 -11.85
CA ARG A 227 -2.55 22.70 -11.42
C ARG A 227 -3.39 21.43 -11.26
N GLU A 228 -4.39 21.25 -12.12
CA GLU A 228 -5.32 20.12 -12.07
C GLU A 228 -4.61 18.77 -12.24
N TYR A 229 -3.46 18.76 -12.93
CA TYR A 229 -2.60 17.58 -13.09
C TYR A 229 -2.02 17.04 -11.77
N LEU A 230 -2.05 17.81 -10.69
CA LEU A 230 -1.67 17.36 -9.35
C LEU A 230 -2.80 16.57 -8.64
N GLY A 231 -3.97 16.48 -9.26
CA GLY A 231 -5.12 15.76 -8.72
C GLY A 231 -5.67 16.38 -7.44
N ILE A 232 -6.23 15.54 -6.57
CA ILE A 232 -6.88 15.95 -5.32
C ILE A 232 -6.18 15.32 -4.11
N ILE A 233 -6.28 15.97 -2.95
CA ILE A 233 -5.84 15.41 -1.67
C ILE A 233 -7.06 14.92 -0.88
N VAL A 234 -6.97 13.71 -0.33
CA VAL A 234 -8.02 13.09 0.47
C VAL A 234 -7.46 12.50 1.77
N GLY A 235 -8.31 12.34 2.79
CA GLY A 235 -7.99 11.58 4.01
C GLY A 235 -8.22 10.07 3.87
N GLU A 236 -7.90 9.31 4.91
CA GLU A 236 -8.06 7.84 4.92
C GLU A 236 -9.49 7.33 4.68
N GLU A 237 -10.48 7.99 5.30
CA GLU A 237 -11.89 7.63 5.15
C GLU A 237 -12.31 7.75 3.69
N ARG A 238 -12.01 8.90 3.08
CA ARG A 238 -12.29 9.14 1.68
C ARG A 238 -11.52 8.19 0.75
N LEU A 239 -10.25 7.92 1.06
CA LEU A 239 -9.46 6.94 0.29
C LEU A 239 -10.16 5.57 0.27
N TRP A 240 -10.72 5.15 1.41
CA TRP A 240 -11.47 3.91 1.51
C TRP A 240 -12.75 3.94 0.66
N GLU A 241 -13.52 5.01 0.73
CA GLU A 241 -14.75 5.16 -0.07
C GLU A 241 -14.49 5.03 -1.57
N VAL A 242 -13.37 5.60 -2.04
CA VAL A 242 -12.97 5.60 -3.45
C VAL A 242 -12.52 4.20 -3.91
N PHE A 243 -11.69 3.50 -3.13
CA PHE A 243 -11.03 2.27 -3.60
C PHE A 243 -11.48 0.97 -2.93
N GLY A 244 -12.00 1.02 -1.71
CA GLY A 244 -12.54 -0.13 -0.96
C GLY A 244 -14.02 -0.36 -1.22
N GLY A 245 -14.78 0.72 -1.41
CA GLY A 245 -16.20 0.70 -1.75
C GLY A 245 -17.08 0.54 -0.51
N GLY A 246 -17.96 1.52 -0.27
CA GLY A 246 -18.84 1.55 0.90
C GLY A 246 -18.15 2.05 2.16
N THR A 247 -18.81 1.86 3.32
CA THR A 247 -18.31 2.31 4.62
C THR A 247 -17.06 1.54 5.03
N ARG A 248 -16.06 2.25 5.55
CA ARG A 248 -14.86 1.63 6.13
C ARG A 248 -15.26 0.73 7.32
N PRO A 249 -14.96 -0.57 7.28
CA PRO A 249 -15.13 -1.44 8.45
C PRO A 249 -14.16 -1.02 9.55
N ASP A 250 -14.54 -1.28 10.80
CA ASP A 250 -13.63 -1.11 11.94
C ASP A 250 -12.37 -1.96 11.77
N VAL A 251 -11.26 -1.50 12.36
CA VAL A 251 -9.93 -2.12 12.23
C VAL A 251 -9.96 -3.62 12.55
N GLU A 252 -10.72 -4.04 13.57
CA GLU A 252 -10.83 -5.45 13.95
C GLU A 252 -11.58 -6.30 12.91
N LEU A 253 -12.62 -5.73 12.28
CA LEU A 253 -13.33 -6.40 11.19
C LEU A 253 -12.46 -6.47 9.93
N LEU A 254 -11.69 -5.42 9.64
CA LEU A 254 -10.70 -5.44 8.55
C LEU A 254 -9.66 -6.54 8.75
N ASP A 255 -9.13 -6.68 9.97
CA ASP A 255 -8.20 -7.75 10.31
C ASP A 255 -8.82 -9.14 10.10
N ILE A 256 -10.10 -9.33 10.46
CA ILE A 256 -10.81 -10.60 10.25
C ILE A 256 -11.04 -10.88 8.76
N MET A 257 -11.58 -9.91 8.01
CA MET A 257 -11.91 -10.05 6.58
C MET A 257 -10.68 -10.36 5.74
N THR A 258 -9.54 -9.76 6.07
CA THR A 258 -8.28 -9.94 5.34
C THR A 258 -7.55 -11.23 5.69
N ARG A 259 -7.84 -11.87 6.84
CA ARG A 259 -7.36 -13.22 7.18
C ARG A 259 -8.05 -14.33 6.39
N THR A 260 -9.29 -14.11 5.98
CA THR A 260 -10.15 -15.15 5.37
C THR A 260 -10.10 -15.22 3.85
N VAL A 261 -9.33 -14.37 3.16
CA VAL A 261 -9.13 -14.49 1.71
C VAL A 261 -8.10 -15.60 1.47
N PRO A 262 -8.49 -16.80 0.99
CA PRO A 262 -7.56 -17.89 0.77
C PRO A 262 -6.69 -17.58 -0.46
N GLU A 263 -5.48 -18.16 -0.50
CA GLU A 263 -4.54 -18.17 -1.63
C GLU A 263 -5.08 -18.88 -2.90
N GLU A 264 -6.38 -18.80 -3.21
CA GLU A 264 -7.01 -19.56 -4.30
C GLU A 264 -6.98 -18.86 -5.67
N LEU A 265 -5.99 -18.00 -5.92
CA LEU A 265 -5.67 -17.51 -7.25
C LEU A 265 -4.25 -17.92 -7.67
N SER A 266 -3.86 -19.15 -7.36
CA SER A 266 -2.81 -19.87 -8.09
C SER A 266 -3.39 -21.19 -8.58
N GLY A 267 -3.72 -21.25 -9.86
CA GLY A 267 -4.26 -22.45 -10.47
C GLY A 267 -3.23 -23.57 -10.56
N GLU A 268 -3.64 -24.77 -10.15
CA GLU A 268 -3.10 -26.01 -10.71
C GLU A 268 -4.28 -26.92 -11.06
N GLU A 269 -4.43 -27.19 -12.36
CA GLU A 269 -5.21 -28.31 -12.86
C GLU A 269 -4.54 -29.61 -12.40
N ALA A 270 -5.09 -30.27 -11.38
CA ALA A 270 -4.75 -31.65 -11.07
C ALA A 270 -5.64 -32.59 -11.88
N SER A 271 -5.05 -33.14 -12.94
CA SER A 271 -5.61 -34.25 -13.71
C SER A 271 -5.81 -35.48 -12.83
N ALA A 272 -6.99 -36.09 -12.92
CA ALA A 272 -7.31 -37.36 -12.29
C ALA A 272 -6.46 -38.51 -12.86
N THR A 273 -5.85 -39.30 -11.98
CA THR A 273 -5.81 -40.77 -12.13
C THR A 273 -5.84 -41.48 -10.79
N ASP A 274 -6.75 -42.41 -10.73
CA ASP A 274 -7.12 -43.39 -9.72
C ASP A 274 -6.00 -44.41 -9.45
N ASN A 275 -5.72 -44.76 -8.19
CA ASN A 275 -5.45 -46.15 -7.79
C ASN A 275 -5.40 -46.36 -6.25
N SER A 276 -6.43 -47.02 -5.75
CA SER A 276 -6.39 -48.25 -4.92
C SER A 276 -5.24 -48.47 -3.92
N SER A 277 -5.65 -48.60 -2.66
CA SER A 277 -5.23 -49.62 -1.67
C SER A 277 -3.78 -49.67 -1.18
N LEU A 278 -3.58 -49.48 0.14
CA LEU A 278 -3.15 -50.51 1.09
C LEU A 278 -2.75 -49.87 2.43
N VAL A 279 -3.42 -50.29 3.50
CA VAL A 279 -3.00 -50.14 4.91
C VAL A 279 -1.89 -51.17 5.17
N PRO A 280 -0.89 -50.88 6.02
CA PRO A 280 -0.92 -51.52 7.34
C PRO A 280 -0.34 -50.71 8.51
N GLU A 281 -0.94 -50.96 9.67
CA GLU A 281 -0.38 -51.14 11.02
C GLU A 281 0.69 -50.18 11.56
N VAL A 282 0.29 -49.38 12.56
CA VAL A 282 1.17 -48.74 13.52
C VAL A 282 1.20 -49.58 14.80
N SER A 283 2.37 -50.08 15.17
CA SER A 283 2.63 -50.73 16.46
C SER A 283 2.97 -49.70 17.53
N GLU A 284 2.37 -49.88 18.71
CA GLU A 284 2.63 -49.12 19.92
C GLU A 284 4.03 -49.42 20.49
N ALA A 285 4.76 -48.37 20.88
CA ALA A 285 5.83 -48.49 21.86
C ALA A 285 6.08 -47.16 22.61
N SER A 286 5.56 -47.15 23.83
CA SER A 286 6.00 -46.52 25.09
C SER A 286 7.08 -45.41 25.12
N VAL A 287 6.65 -44.33 25.78
CA VAL A 287 7.42 -43.22 26.37
C VAL A 287 8.42 -43.68 27.44
N PRO A 288 9.56 -42.97 27.60
CA PRO A 288 10.07 -42.70 28.94
C PRO A 288 10.24 -41.19 29.22
N LEU A 289 9.75 -40.81 30.41
CA LEU A 289 9.96 -39.53 31.10
C LEU A 289 11.40 -39.41 31.63
N VAL A 290 12.09 -38.32 31.29
CA VAL A 290 13.15 -37.64 32.09
C VAL A 290 13.25 -36.22 31.50
N GLY A 291 13.38 -35.10 32.19
CA GLY A 291 13.59 -34.74 33.58
C GLY A 291 13.85 -33.23 33.59
N VAL A 292 13.39 -32.55 34.63
CA VAL A 292 13.41 -31.10 34.83
C VAL A 292 14.85 -30.55 34.79
N SER A 293 15.11 -29.48 34.04
CA SER A 293 16.31 -28.65 34.21
C SER A 293 15.99 -27.16 34.09
N SER A 294 16.02 -26.54 35.28
CA SER A 294 16.55 -25.23 35.66
C SER A 294 16.75 -24.14 34.60
N LEU A 295 16.08 -23.03 34.87
CA LEU A 295 16.32 -21.66 34.38
C LEU A 295 17.78 -21.22 34.56
N GLN A 296 18.33 -20.56 33.55
CA GLN A 296 19.47 -19.65 33.72
C GLN A 296 19.33 -18.47 32.75
N GLU A 297 19.29 -17.27 33.32
CA GLU A 297 19.16 -15.95 32.66
C GLU A 297 20.40 -15.56 31.83
N PRO A 298 20.25 -14.62 30.88
CA PRO A 298 21.26 -14.30 29.88
C PRO A 298 22.36 -13.37 30.38
N SER A 299 23.57 -13.56 29.84
CA SER A 299 24.72 -12.67 30.03
C SER A 299 24.70 -11.53 29.01
N ILE A 300 24.71 -10.30 29.52
CA ILE A 300 24.96 -9.06 28.78
C ILE A 300 26.47 -8.89 28.57
N LEU A 301 26.90 -8.66 27.33
CA LEU A 301 28.19 -8.13 26.88
C LEU A 301 27.97 -7.75 25.40
N GLY A 302 28.32 -6.59 24.85
CA GLY A 302 29.10 -5.42 25.25
C GLY A 302 29.37 -4.66 23.93
#